data_AF-A0AAW2AQT5-F1
#
_entry.id   AF-A0AAW2AQT5-F1
#
_cell.length_a   1.000
_cell.length_b   1.000
_cell.length_c   1.000
_cell.angle_alpha   90.00
_cell.angle_beta   90.00
_cell.angle_gamma   90.00
#
_symmetry.space_group_name_H-M   'P 1'
#
loop_
_entity.id
_entity.type
_entity.pdbx_description
1 polymer ?
#
loop_
_entity_poly.entity_id
_entity_poly.type
_entity_poly.pdbx_seq_one_letter_code
_entity_poly.pdbx_strand_id
1 'polypeptide(L)'
;VPVTCKSGWISYKSSCFLFSRSSLNWTEARDYCKTQDVLLLKIQDDDEEWEFLNNHTIPTFYWVGLTDQTTGQWRWADDTPYTMNTE
;
A
#
# COMPACT_ATOMS: atom_id res chain seq x y z
N VAL A 1 -14.40 -5.00 -16.91
CA VAL A 1 -13.23 -5.02 -17.83
C VAL A 1 -12.04 -5.50 -17.02
N PRO A 2 -11.30 -6.54 -17.42
CA PRO A 2 -10.13 -6.99 -16.68
C PRO A 2 -9.09 -5.86 -16.64
N VAL A 3 -8.57 -5.57 -15.45
CA VAL A 3 -7.53 -4.54 -15.28
C VAL A 3 -6.20 -5.13 -15.78
N THR A 4 -5.57 -4.44 -16.72
CA THR A 4 -4.24 -4.79 -17.21
C THR A 4 -3.20 -3.95 -16.45
N CYS A 5 -2.37 -4.60 -15.65
CA CYS A 5 -1.32 -3.92 -14.88
C CYS A 5 -0.02 -3.81 -15.68
N LYS A 6 0.84 -2.86 -15.29
CA LYS A 6 2.21 -2.72 -15.82
C LYS A 6 3.01 -4.02 -15.56
N SER A 7 4.04 -4.28 -16.37
CA SER A 7 4.91 -5.45 -16.15
C SER A 7 5.52 -5.43 -14.74
N GLY A 8 5.48 -6.57 -14.05
CA GLY A 8 5.97 -6.71 -12.67
C GLY A 8 4.96 -6.32 -11.57
N TRP A 9 3.75 -5.90 -11.94
CA TRP A 9 2.66 -5.61 -11.01
C TRP A 9 1.64 -6.76 -11.01
N ILE A 10 0.97 -6.94 -9.88
CA ILE A 10 -0.04 -7.98 -9.68
C ILE A 10 -1.41 -7.33 -9.72
N SER A 11 -2.31 -7.85 -10.56
CA SER A 11 -3.71 -7.42 -10.59
C SER A 11 -4.51 -8.15 -9.52
N TYR A 12 -5.30 -7.41 -8.75
CA TYR A 12 -6.31 -7.97 -7.86
C TYR A 12 -7.57 -7.10 -7.89
N LYS A 13 -8.72 -7.72 -8.14
CA LYS A 13 -9.99 -7.04 -8.44
C LYS A 13 -9.81 -5.94 -9.50
N SER A 14 -10.07 -4.69 -9.14
CA SER A 14 -9.95 -3.51 -10.00
C SER A 14 -8.66 -2.72 -9.78
N SER A 15 -7.68 -3.29 -9.08
CA SER A 15 -6.46 -2.61 -8.62
C SER A 15 -5.19 -3.32 -9.07
N CYS A 16 -4.09 -2.57 -9.10
CA CYS A 16 -2.75 -3.08 -9.40
C CYS A 16 -1.82 -2.84 -8.21
N PHE A 17 -1.10 -3.89 -7.80
CA PHE A 17 -0.23 -3.89 -6.64
C PHE A 17 1.23 -4.09 -7.06
N LEU A 18 2.13 -3.30 -6.47
CA LEU A 18 3.58 -3.43 -6.62
C LEU A 18 4.19 -3.79 -5.27
N PHE A 19 4.82 -4.96 -5.19
CA PHE A 19 5.59 -5.39 -4.03
C PHE A 19 7.07 -5.06 -4.27
N SER A 20 7.61 -4.10 -3.50
CA SER A 20 8.99 -3.66 -3.65
C SER A 20 9.99 -4.75 -3.27
N ARG A 21 11.01 -4.99 -4.09
CA ARG A 21 12.06 -5.99 -3.81
C ARG A 21 13.15 -5.50 -2.86
N SER A 22 13.20 -4.20 -2.59
CA SER A 22 14.22 -3.58 -1.75
C SER A 22 13.69 -3.37 -0.34
N SER A 23 14.54 -3.62 0.66
CA SER A 23 14.26 -3.22 2.05
C SER A 23 14.55 -1.73 2.18
N LEU A 24 13.52 -0.94 2.44
CA LEU A 24 13.54 0.51 2.50
C LEU A 24 12.94 0.98 3.82
N ASN A 25 13.35 2.14 4.32
CA ASN A 25 12.58 2.81 5.37
C ASN A 25 11.29 3.41 4.78
N TRP A 26 10.36 3.86 5.62
CA TRP A 26 9.06 4.35 5.17
C TRP A 26 9.17 5.53 4.18
N THR A 27 10.08 6.47 4.44
CA THR A 27 10.30 7.66 3.59
C THR A 27 10.85 7.25 2.22
N GLU A 28 11.84 6.35 2.19
CA GLU A 28 12.40 5.79 0.96
C GLU A 28 11.37 4.99 0.16
N ALA A 29 10.53 4.20 0.84
CA ALA A 29 9.46 3.44 0.20
C ALA A 29 8.42 4.36 -0.44
N ARG A 30 8.03 5.45 0.25
CA ARG A 30 7.15 6.49 -0.30
C ARG A 30 7.75 7.13 -1.55
N ASP A 31 9.03 7.50 -1.49
CA ASP A 31 9.69 8.16 -2.61
C ASP A 31 9.89 7.21 -3.79
N TYR A 32 10.17 5.92 -3.53
CA TYR A 32 10.16 4.88 -4.55
C TYR A 32 8.79 4.75 -5.23
N CYS A 33 7.69 4.69 -4.49
CA CYS A 33 6.33 4.66 -5.07
C CYS A 33 6.06 5.88 -5.96
N LYS A 34 6.50 7.08 -5.54
CA LYS A 34 6.40 8.30 -6.36
C LYS A 34 7.15 8.19 -7.68
N THR A 35 8.32 7.55 -7.72
CA THR A 35 9.04 7.30 -8.99
C THR A 35 8.28 6.38 -9.96
N GLN A 36 7.28 5.65 -9.46
CA GLN A 36 6.42 4.77 -10.24
C GLN A 36 5.06 5.43 -10.58
N ASP A 37 4.92 6.73 -10.29
CA ASP A 37 3.69 7.53 -10.40
C ASP A 37 2.53 6.98 -9.55
N VAL A 38 2.83 6.41 -8.38
CA VAL A 38 1.82 5.89 -7.43
C VAL A 38 2.15 6.28 -5.99
N LEU A 39 1.25 5.90 -5.06
CA LEU A 39 1.42 6.06 -3.62
C LEU A 39 1.62 4.70 -2.95
N LEU A 40 2.16 4.73 -1.73
CA LEU A 40 2.15 3.55 -0.86
C LEU A 40 0.71 3.09 -0.61
N LEU A 41 0.53 1.78 -0.44
CA LEU A 41 -0.79 1.15 -0.37
C LEU A 41 -1.65 1.74 0.75
N LYS A 42 -2.87 2.16 0.41
CA LYS A 42 -3.94 2.42 1.36
C LYS A 42 -4.81 1.18 1.47
N ILE A 43 -4.75 0.52 2.61
CA ILE A 43 -5.53 -0.70 2.88
C ILE A 43 -6.99 -0.31 2.99
N GLN A 44 -7.85 -1.04 2.30
CA GLN A 44 -9.30 -0.93 2.42
C GLN A 44 -9.82 -1.82 3.54
N ASP A 45 -11.01 -1.51 4.02
CA ASP A 45 -11.74 -2.37 4.94
C ASP A 45 -12.42 -3.50 4.16
N ASP A 46 -11.61 -4.45 3.67
CA ASP A 46 -12.01 -5.58 2.83
C ASP A 46 -11.20 -6.83 3.20
N ASP A 47 -11.87 -7.83 3.79
CA ASP A 47 -11.25 -9.08 4.24
C ASP A 47 -10.58 -9.85 3.09
N GLU A 48 -11.15 -9.78 1.88
CA GLU A 48 -10.57 -10.47 0.72
C GLU A 48 -9.25 -9.79 0.27
N GLU A 49 -9.16 -8.46 0.40
CA GLU A 49 -7.90 -7.73 0.16
C GLU A 49 -6.86 -8.12 1.21
N TRP A 50 -7.24 -8.24 2.47
CA TRP A 50 -6.36 -8.71 3.54
C TRP A 50 -5.81 -10.11 3.27
N GLU A 51 -6.65 -11.05 2.86
CA GLU A 51 -6.21 -12.40 2.49
C GLU A 51 -5.24 -12.37 1.30
N PHE A 52 -5.56 -11.58 0.26
CA PHE A 52 -4.67 -11.38 -0.88
C PHE A 52 -3.30 -10.85 -0.46
N LEU A 53 -3.26 -9.81 0.37
CA LEU A 53 -2.01 -9.21 0.86
C LEU A 53 -1.20 -10.21 1.68
N ASN A 54 -1.84 -10.94 2.59
CA ASN A 54 -1.17 -11.95 3.42
C ASN A 54 -0.52 -13.05 2.56
N ASN A 55 -1.23 -13.55 1.55
CA ASN A 55 -0.73 -14.59 0.65
C ASN A 55 0.49 -14.14 -0.19
N HIS A 56 0.65 -12.85 -0.44
CA HIS A 56 1.76 -12.30 -1.26
C HIS A 56 2.91 -11.74 -0.43
N THR A 57 2.66 -11.37 0.83
CA THR A 57 3.65 -10.69 1.66
C THR A 57 4.37 -11.63 2.62
N ILE A 58 3.66 -12.59 3.22
CA ILE A 58 4.23 -13.50 4.22
C ILE A 58 5.35 -14.35 3.60
N PRO A 59 6.52 -14.48 4.26
CA PRO A 59 6.84 -14.05 5.64
C PRO A 59 7.51 -12.67 5.75
N THR A 60 7.45 -11.85 4.69
CA THR A 60 8.12 -10.55 4.59
C THR A 60 7.17 -9.42 5.00
N PHE A 61 7.73 -8.37 5.63
CA PHE A 61 6.99 -7.16 5.97
C PHE A 61 7.16 -6.08 4.90
N TYR A 62 6.08 -5.34 4.64
CA TYR A 62 6.05 -4.25 3.67
C TYR A 62 5.48 -2.99 4.32
N TRP A 63 5.98 -1.83 3.89
CA TRP A 63 5.39 -0.55 4.28
C TRP A 63 4.08 -0.32 3.55
N VAL A 64 3.09 0.19 4.29
CA VAL A 64 1.85 0.76 3.75
C VAL A 64 1.87 2.28 3.87
N GLY A 65 0.89 2.95 3.28
CA GLY A 65 0.83 4.40 3.20
C GLY A 65 0.48 5.10 4.52
N LEU A 66 0.15 4.36 5.58
CA LEU A 66 -0.22 4.92 6.87
C LEU A 66 1.01 5.43 7.63
N THR A 67 0.99 6.70 8.06
CA THR A 67 2.08 7.33 8.82
C THR A 67 1.55 8.44 9.73
N ASP A 68 2.23 8.68 10.85
CA ASP A 68 2.05 9.86 11.70
C ASP A 68 3.24 10.83 11.62
N GLN A 69 4.29 10.50 10.88
CA GLN A 69 5.56 11.22 10.87
C GLN A 69 5.47 12.62 10.23
N THR A 70 4.44 12.89 9.44
CA THR A 70 4.31 14.15 8.68
C THR A 70 3.65 15.26 9.51
N THR A 71 2.57 14.95 10.22
CA THR A 71 1.78 15.94 10.97
C THR A 71 1.64 15.63 12.46
N GLY A 72 2.21 14.52 12.94
CA GLY A 72 1.95 13.98 14.28
C GLY A 72 0.56 13.38 14.44
N GLN A 73 -0.18 13.20 13.34
CA GLN A 73 -1.49 12.56 13.30
C GLN A 73 -1.47 11.49 12.21
N TRP A 74 -2.13 10.36 12.46
CA TRP A 74 -2.22 9.26 11.50
C TRP A 74 -2.95 9.69 10.21
N ARG A 75 -2.25 9.57 9.08
CA ARG A 75 -2.75 9.85 7.73
C ARG A 75 -2.22 8.84 6.74
N TRP A 76 -2.96 8.63 5.67
CA TRP A 76 -2.52 7.87 4.52
C TRP A 76 -1.64 8.74 3.60
N ALA A 77 -0.88 8.09 2.73
CA ALA A 77 0.04 8.75 1.79
C ALA A 77 -0.65 9.62 0.73
N ASP A 78 -1.98 9.51 0.59
CA ASP A 78 -2.85 10.37 -0.23
C ASP A 78 -3.38 11.60 0.55
N ASP A 79 -2.80 11.86 1.72
CA ASP A 79 -3.19 12.87 2.69
C ASP A 79 -4.60 12.67 3.28
N THR A 80 -5.26 11.52 3.09
CA THR A 80 -6.53 11.25 3.77
C THR A 80 -6.29 10.93 5.26
N PRO A 81 -7.08 11.50 6.20
CA PRO A 81 -6.98 11.14 7.61
C PRO A 81 -7.26 9.64 7.82
N TYR A 82 -6.56 9.02 8.76
CA TYR A 82 -6.92 7.69 9.21
C TYR A 82 -8.16 7.77 10.10
N THR A 83 -9.20 7.02 9.74
CA THR A 83 -10.38 6.79 10.58
C THR A 83 -10.21 5.42 11.23
N MET A 84 -10.01 5.40 12.55
CA MET A 84 -10.02 4.15 13.29
C MET A 84 -11.45 3.61 13.31
N ASN A 85 -11.65 2.40 12.80
CA ASN A 85 -12.90 1.69 12.98
C ASN A 85 -13.04 1.37 14.48
N THR A 86 -13.90 2.11 15.17
CA THR A 86 -14.36 1.73 16.50
C THR A 86 -15.44 0.68 16.31
N GLU A 87 -15.11 -0.58 16.53
CA GLU A 87 -16.12 -1.61 16.82
C GLU A 87 -16.93 -1.25 18.07
#